data_AF-A0A2M7E2S6-F1
#
_entry.id   AF-A0A2M7E2S6-F1
#
_cell.length_a   1.000
_cell.length_b   1.000
_cell.length_c   1.000
_cell.angle_alpha   90.00
_cell.angle_beta   90.00
_cell.angle_gamma   90.00
#
_symmetry.space_group_name_H-M   'P 1'
#
loop_
_entity.id
_entity.type
_entity.pdbx_description
1 polymer ?
#
loop_
_entity_poly.entity_id
_entity_poly.type
_entity_poly.pdbx_seq_one_letter_code
_entity_poly.pdbx_strand_id
1 'polypeptide(L)' 'MLKKYLNNIQYSINQGDAREESYYIHLENLIKDFSSCNNIKKVDITILPKQTEAGNPDFRVWDGS' A
#
# COMPACT_ATOMS: atom_id res chain seq x y z
N MET A 1 -3.03 -7.55 11.76
CA MET A 1 -2.45 -6.67 10.73
C MET A 1 -1.38 -7.36 9.90
N LEU A 2 -0.15 -7.58 10.40
CA LEU A 2 0.96 -8.13 9.59
C LEU A 2 0.64 -9.50 8.95
N LYS A 3 0.06 -10.44 9.71
CA LYS A 3 -0.36 -11.74 9.16
C LYS A 3 -1.39 -11.61 8.03
N LYS A 4 -2.35 -10.69 8.16
CA LYS A 4 -3.36 -10.40 7.12
C LYS A 4 -2.70 -9.86 5.85
N TYR A 5 -1.75 -8.93 6.00
CA TYR A 5 -0.95 -8.41 4.90
C TYR A 5 -0.19 -9.52 4.15
N LEU A 6 0.55 -10.37 4.88
CA LEU A 6 1.30 -11.48 4.27
C LEU A 6 0.40 -12.49 3.57
N ASN A 7 -0.76 -12.80 4.15
CA ASN A 7 -1.75 -13.67 3.51
C ASN A 7 -2.29 -13.07 2.20
N ASN A 8 -2.54 -11.76 2.17
CA ASN A 8 -3.05 -11.08 0.99
C ASN A 8 -2.01 -11.02 -0.13
N ILE A 9 -0.73 -10.81 0.21
CA ILE A 9 0.39 -10.93 -0.75
C ILE A 9 0.43 -12.33 -1.34
N GLN A 10 0.41 -13.37 -0.49
CA GLN A 10 0.47 -14.75 -0.95
C GLN A 10 -0.73 -15.08 -1.86
N TYR A 11 -1.92 -14.56 -1.54
CA TYR A 11 -3.10 -14.72 -2.38
C TYR A 11 -2.87 -14.14 -3.77
N SER A 12 -2.39 -12.89 -3.89
CA SER A 12 -2.08 -12.25 -5.19
C SER A 12 -1.02 -13.02 -5.98
N ILE A 13 0.04 -13.48 -5.31
CA ILE A 13 1.08 -14.33 -5.94
C ILE A 13 0.45 -15.60 -6.52
N ASN A 14 -0.44 -16.25 -5.77
CA ASN A 14 -1.09 -17.49 -6.20
C ASN A 14 -2.05 -17.29 -7.39
N GLN A 15 -2.57 -16.08 -7.59
CA GLN A 15 -3.38 -15.74 -8.78
C GLN A 15 -2.51 -15.46 -10.02
N GLY A 16 -1.18 -15.48 -9.90
CA GLY A 16 -0.26 -15.19 -10.99
C GLY A 16 -0.13 -13.69 -11.32
N ASP A 17 -0.61 -12.79 -10.45
CA ASP A 17 -0.45 -11.36 -10.64
C ASP A 17 0.95 -10.92 -10.15
N ALA A 18 1.87 -10.76 -11.10
CA ALA A 18 3.26 -10.38 -10.83
C ALA A 18 3.51 -8.87 -10.91
N ARG A 19 2.47 -8.06 -11.14
CA ARG A 19 2.62 -6.62 -11.35
C ARG A 19 2.80 -5.92 -10.01
N GLU A 20 3.78 -5.03 -9.93
CA GLU A 20 4.08 -4.29 -8.69
C GLU A 20 2.86 -3.50 -8.21
N GLU A 21 2.11 -2.88 -9.13
CA GLU A 21 0.94 -2.06 -8.76
C GLU A 21 -0.16 -2.85 -8.05
N SER A 22 -0.25 -4.16 -8.30
CA SER A 22 -1.21 -5.04 -7.64
C SER A 22 -0.89 -5.29 -6.18
N TYR A 23 0.35 -5.02 -5.75
CA TYR A 23 0.76 -5.16 -4.36
C TYR A 23 0.57 -3.87 -3.55
N TYR A 24 0.45 -2.70 -4.19
CA TYR A 24 0.26 -1.43 -3.51
C TYR A 24 -1.01 -1.38 -2.66
N ILE A 25 -2.08 -2.02 -3.10
CA ILE A 25 -3.33 -2.10 -2.31
C ILE A 25 -3.13 -2.87 -1.00
N HIS A 26 -2.27 -3.88 -0.98
CA HIS A 26 -1.98 -4.64 0.23
C HIS A 26 -1.15 -3.82 1.22
N LEU A 27 -0.18 -3.06 0.69
CA LEU A 27 0.64 -2.14 1.49
C LEU A 27 -0.20 -0.99 2.05
N GLU A 28 -1.10 -0.41 1.26
CA GLU A 28 -2.03 0.62 1.71
C GLU A 28 -2.85 0.13 2.92
N ASN A 29 -3.42 -1.06 2.82
CA ASN A 29 -4.22 -1.67 3.89
C ASN A 29 -3.39 -1.90 5.16
N LEU A 30 -2.13 -2.34 5.03
CA LEU A 30 -1.22 -2.51 6.15
C LEU A 30 -1.01 -1.18 6.90
N ILE A 31 -0.73 -0.11 6.15
CA ILE A 31 -0.46 1.22 6.73
C ILE A 31 -1.72 1.79 7.39
N LYS A 32 -2.90 1.65 6.76
CA LYS A 32 -4.19 2.08 7.35
C LYS A 32 -4.53 1.31 8.62
N ASP A 33 -4.35 -0.01 8.62
CA ASP A 33 -4.55 -0.85 9.80
C ASP A 33 -3.57 -0.42 10.91
N PHE A 34 -2.31 -0.12 10.57
CA PHE A 34 -1.29 0.32 11.53
C PHE A 34 -1.63 1.67 12.14
N SER A 35 -2.01 2.64 11.30
CA SER A 35 -2.42 3.98 11.70
C SER A 35 -3.57 3.91 12.70
N SER A 36 -4.56 3.07 12.38
CA SER A 36 -5.75 2.84 13.23
C SER A 36 -5.37 2.24 14.58
N CYS A 37 -4.51 1.21 14.60
CA CYS A 37 -4.04 0.59 15.86
C CYS A 37 -3.22 1.53 16.75
N ASN A 38 -2.51 2.51 16.15
CA ASN A 38 -1.64 3.44 16.87
C ASN A 38 -2.26 4.82 17.10
N ASN A 39 -3.55 5.01 16.79
CA ASN A 39 -4.25 6.29 16.89
C ASN A 39 -3.57 7.44 16.11
N ILE A 40 -2.92 7.11 14.98
CA ILE A 40 -2.38 8.11 14.05
C ILE A 40 -3.54 8.61 13.19
N LYS A 41 -3.84 9.91 13.28
CA LYS A 41 -5.11 10.48 12.76
C LYS A 41 -5.09 10.91 11.30
N LYS A 42 -3.91 11.17 10.74
CA LYS A 42 -3.76 11.69 9.38
C LYS A 42 -2.77 10.80 8.63
N VAL A 43 -3.31 9.93 7.81
CA VAL A 43 -2.52 9.13 6.87
C VAL A 43 -3.32 9.03 5.59
N ASP A 44 -2.92 9.85 4.62
CA ASP A 44 -3.41 9.81 3.24
C ASP A 44 -2.43 8.99 2.41
N ILE A 45 -2.98 8.07 1.62
CA ILE A 45 -2.20 7.20 0.74
C ILE A 45 -2.68 7.43 -0.69
N THR A 46 -1.73 7.69 -1.58
CA THR A 46 -1.98 7.84 -3.02
C THR A 46 -1.19 6.78 -3.77
N ILE A 47 -1.89 5.95 -4.51
CA ILE A 47 -1.32 4.99 -5.46
C ILE A 47 -1.48 5.58 -6.85
N LEU A 48 -0.38 5.81 -7.57
CA LEU A 48 -0.40 6.35 -8.92
C LEU A 48 -0.22 5.22 -9.95
N PRO A 49 -1.26 4.85 -10.72
CA PRO A 49 -1.22 3.70 -11.62
C PRO A 49 -0.52 3.97 -12.97
N LYS A 50 0.34 4.99 -13.08
CA LYS A 50 0.96 5.41 -14.36
C LYS A 50 2.47 5.30 -14.32
N GLN A 51 3.06 5.06 -15.49
CA GLN A 51 4.50 5.12 -15.75
C GLN A 51 5.05 6.42 -15.18
N THR A 52 5.83 6.31 -14.11
CA THR A 52 6.39 7.44 -13.38
C THR A 52 7.45 8.12 -14.24
N GLU A 53 7.28 9.41 -14.52
CA GLU A 53 8.40 10.25 -14.92
C GLU A 53 9.39 10.35 -13.75
N ALA A 54 10.69 10.38 -14.04
CA ALA A 54 11.74 10.38 -13.01
C ALA A 54 11.49 11.51 -12.00
N GLY A 55 11.18 11.14 -10.74
CA GLY A 55 10.96 12.06 -9.64
C GLY A 55 9.58 12.00 -8.97
N ASN A 56 8.58 11.33 -9.55
CA ASN A 56 7.27 11.17 -8.92
C ASN A 56 7.08 9.73 -8.36
N PRO A 57 6.85 9.54 -7.05
CA PRO A 57 6.62 8.20 -6.50
C PRO A 57 5.27 7.64 -6.96
N ASP A 58 5.26 6.35 -7.27
CA ASP A 58 4.09 5.53 -7.56
C ASP A 58 3.26 5.19 -6.31
N PHE A 59 3.87 5.24 -5.13
CA PHE A 59 3.21 5.11 -3.83
C PHE A 59 3.62 6.26 -2.90
N ARG A 60 2.65 7.06 -2.45
CA ARG A 60 2.87 8.18 -1.53
C ARG A 60 2.09 7.96 -0.24
N VAL A 61 2.76 8.18 0.89
CA VAL A 61 2.16 8.28 2.22
C VAL A 61 2.37 9.71 2.71
N TRP A 62 1.31 10.35 3.20
CA TRP A 62 1.31 11.74 3.62
C TRP A 62 0.48 11.91 4.89
N ASP A 63 0.94 12.73 5.85
CA ASP A 63 0.25 12.94 7.12
C ASP A 63 -0.33 14.36 7.28
N GLY A 64 -0.27 15.18 6.23
CA GLY A 64 -0.78 16.55 6.26
C GLY A 64 0.19 17.60 6.81
N SER A 65 1.46 17.26 7.07
CA SER A 65 2.43 18.12 7.77
C SER A 65 3.63 18.51 6.91
#